data_AF-A0A502ICW9-F1
#
_entry.id   AF-A0A502ICW9-F1
#
_cell.length_a   1.000
_cell.length_b   1.000
_cell.length_c   1.000
_cell.angle_alpha   90.00
_cell.angle_beta   90.00
_cell.angle_gamma   90.00
#
_symmetry.space_group_name_H-M   'P 1'
#
loop_
_entity.id
_entity.type
_entity.pdbx_description
1 polymer ?
#
loop_
_entity_poly.entity_id
_entity_poly.type
_entity_poly.pdbx_seq_one_letter_code
_entity_poly.pdbx_strand_id
1 'polypeptide(L)'
;MDDLRDFKALLERVAHISKWCPSTDQLRSIREDIKRTISSRGKLTVGDVEGIIARRVPDAIYAMLEGVDNSDLKALLLIAQQATASKQIDSH
;
A
#
# COMPACT_ATOMS: atom_id res chain seq x y z
N MET A 1 -12.76 10.75 1.83
CA MET A 1 -11.37 11.23 1.59
C MET A 1 -10.39 10.63 2.60
N ASP A 2 -10.88 10.05 3.70
CA ASP A 2 -10.08 9.35 4.71
C ASP A 2 -9.29 8.14 4.18
N ASP A 3 -9.84 7.36 3.23
CA ASP A 3 -9.23 6.11 2.76
C ASP A 3 -7.77 6.24 2.30
N LEU A 4 -7.40 7.36 1.67
CA LEU A 4 -6.04 7.57 1.19
C LEU A 4 -5.08 8.02 2.29
N ARG A 5 -5.59 8.69 3.32
CA ARG A 5 -4.79 9.09 4.49
C ARG A 5 -4.48 7.87 5.35
N ASP A 6 -5.48 7.01 5.59
CA ASP A 6 -5.30 5.74 6.27
C ASP A 6 -4.38 4.80 5.48
N PHE A 7 -4.56 4.74 4.16
CA PHE A 7 -3.67 3.97 3.29
C PHE A 7 -2.22 4.48 3.35
N LYS A 8 -2.01 5.81 3.33
CA LYS A 8 -0.68 6.41 3.49
C LYS A 8 -0.06 6.02 4.84
N ALA A 9 -0.79 6.19 5.95
CA ALA A 9 -0.30 5.86 7.28
C ALA A 9 0.06 4.37 7.42
N LEU A 10 -0.71 3.51 6.76
CA LEU A 10 -0.43 2.08 6.76
C LEU A 10 0.81 1.73 5.93
N LEU A 11 1.02 2.36 4.78
CA LEU A 11 2.25 2.22 4.01
C LEU A 11 3.46 2.71 4.80
N GLU A 12 3.33 3.82 5.52
CA GLU A 12 4.38 4.34 6.40
C GLU A 12 4.76 3.34 7.49
N ARG A 13 3.78 2.66 8.08
CA ARG A 13 4.02 1.63 9.10
C ARG A 13 4.65 0.37 8.52
N VAL A 14 4.14 -0.15 7.41
CA VAL A 14 4.58 -1.44 6.85
C VAL A 14 5.94 -1.34 6.17
N ALA A 15 6.16 -0.26 5.42
CA ALA A 15 7.43 -0.02 4.73
C ALA A 15 8.38 0.87 5.55
N HIS A 16 8.08 1.13 6.83
CA HIS A 16 8.91 1.93 7.73
C HIS A 16 9.35 3.27 7.11
N ILE A 17 8.45 3.95 6.42
CA ILE A 17 8.77 5.20 5.73
C ILE A 17 8.86 6.30 6.78
N SER A 18 10.06 6.81 6.98
CA SER A 18 10.34 7.91 7.90
C SER A 18 9.92 9.25 7.30
N LYS A 19 10.15 9.43 6.00
CA LYS A 19 9.84 10.69 5.31
C LYS A 19 9.52 10.46 3.84
N TRP A 20 8.38 10.96 3.40
CA TRP A 20 7.97 11.00 2.00
C TRP A 20 6.79 11.95 1.82
N CYS A 21 6.58 12.44 0.59
CA CYS A 21 5.48 13.34 0.24
C CYS A 21 4.76 12.84 -1.03
N PRO A 22 4.02 11.72 -0.96
CA PRO A 22 3.35 11.18 -2.12
C PRO A 22 2.15 12.06 -2.51
N SER A 23 1.96 12.27 -3.81
CA SER A 23 0.74 12.85 -4.35
C SER A 23 -0.44 11.86 -4.29
N THR A 24 -1.67 12.38 -4.39
CA THR A 24 -2.90 11.56 -4.46
C THR A 24 -2.83 10.51 -5.59
N ASP A 25 -2.31 10.89 -6.76
CA ASP A 25 -2.17 9.97 -7.90
C ASP A 25 -1.07 8.92 -7.68
N GLN A 26 0.02 9.26 -6.99
CA GLN A 26 1.03 8.28 -6.58
C GLN A 26 0.45 7.28 -5.59
N LEU A 27 -0.30 7.72 -4.58
CA LEU A 27 -0.97 6.82 -3.62
C LEU A 27 -1.96 5.89 -4.34
N ARG A 28 -2.74 6.41 -5.29
CA ARG A 28 -3.65 5.59 -6.10
C ARG A 28 -2.88 4.56 -6.94
N SER A 29 -1.78 4.97 -7.57
CA SER A 29 -0.93 4.09 -8.38
C SER A 29 -0.31 2.97 -7.53
N ILE A 30 0.22 3.30 -6.35
CA ILE A 30 0.76 2.33 -5.39
C ILE A 30 -0.32 1.30 -5.00
N ARG A 31 -1.54 1.77 -4.73
CA ARG A 31 -2.67 0.88 -4.40
C ARG A 31 -2.97 -0.12 -5.53
N GLU A 32 -3.01 0.35 -6.77
CA GLU A 32 -3.27 -0.51 -7.93
C GLU A 32 -2.11 -1.48 -8.21
N ASP A 33 -0.86 -1.07 -8.01
CA ASP A 33 0.30 -1.95 -8.12
C ASP A 33 0.32 -3.04 -7.04
N ILE A 34 -0.06 -2.70 -5.80
CA ILE A 34 -0.22 -3.67 -4.71
C ILE A 34 -1.30 -4.70 -5.08
N LYS A 35 -2.47 -4.24 -5.52
CA LYS A 35 -3.55 -5.12 -5.99
C LYS A 35 -3.09 -6.06 -7.11
N ARG A 36 -2.43 -5.51 -8.13
CA ARG A 36 -1.90 -6.30 -9.25
C ARG A 36 -0.92 -7.37 -8.78
N THR A 37 -0.06 -7.01 -7.82
CA THR A 37 0.92 -7.95 -7.24
C THR A 37 0.22 -9.09 -6.49
N ILE A 38 -0.80 -8.77 -5.68
CA ILE A 38 -1.62 -9.77 -4.99
C ILE A 38 -2.36 -10.66 -5.99
N SER A 39 -3.02 -10.09 -6.99
CA SER A 39 -3.75 -10.86 -8.01
C SER A 39 -2.83 -11.76 -8.83
N SER A 40 -1.57 -11.34 -9.05
CA SER A 40 -0.60 -12.12 -9.83
C SER A 40 0.14 -13.18 -9.03
N ARG A 41 0.44 -12.94 -7.75
CA ARG A 41 1.30 -13.81 -6.92
C ARG A 41 0.57 -14.48 -5.74
N GLY A 42 -0.64 -14.05 -5.41
CA GLY A 42 -1.41 -14.49 -4.24
C GLY A 42 -0.82 -14.06 -2.88
N LYS A 43 0.35 -13.39 -2.88
CA LYS A 43 1.04 -12.92 -1.68
C LYS A 43 1.66 -11.55 -1.92
N LEU A 44 1.75 -10.76 -0.85
CA LEU A 44 2.41 -9.47 -0.81
C LEU A 44 3.45 -9.51 0.30
N THR A 45 4.71 -9.22 -0.02
CA THR A 45 5.78 -9.08 0.98
C THR A 45 6.12 -7.61 1.21
N VAL A 46 6.80 -7.31 2.32
CA VAL A 46 7.29 -5.95 2.61
C VAL A 46 8.19 -5.45 1.48
N GLY A 47 9.11 -6.29 1.00
CA GLY A 47 9.99 -5.93 -0.12
C GLY A 47 9.24 -5.63 -1.41
N ASP A 48 8.09 -6.28 -1.66
CA ASP A 48 7.23 -5.91 -2.80
C ASP A 48 6.62 -4.51 -2.59
N VAL A 49 6.14 -4.20 -1.38
CA VAL A 49 5.59 -2.89 -1.03
C VAL A 49 6.65 -1.80 -1.14
N GLU A 50 7.82 -1.99 -0.53
CA GLU A 50 8.96 -1.08 -0.63
C GLU A 50 9.37 -0.87 -2.09
N GLY A 51 9.47 -1.94 -2.88
CA GLY A 51 9.81 -1.86 -4.30
C GLY A 51 8.74 -1.16 -5.15
N ILE A 52 7.46 -1.26 -4.79
CA ILE A 52 6.38 -0.49 -5.44
C ILE A 52 6.53 1.00 -5.07
N ILE A 53 6.73 1.30 -3.79
CA ILE A 53 6.84 2.69 -3.32
C ILE A 53 8.09 3.35 -3.90
N ALA A 54 9.25 2.70 -3.87
CA ALA A 54 10.51 3.23 -4.42
C ALA A 54 10.41 3.54 -5.92
N ARG A 55 9.63 2.75 -6.68
CA ARG A 55 9.37 3.01 -8.10
C ARG A 55 8.46 4.20 -8.35
N ARG A 56 7.51 4.48 -7.45
CA ARG A 56 6.51 5.54 -7.62
C ARG A 56 6.92 6.85 -6.94
N VAL A 57 7.67 6.77 -5.86
CA VAL A 57 8.11 7.86 -4.99
C VAL A 57 9.60 7.61 -4.65
N PRO A 58 10.52 7.96 -5.56
CA PRO A 58 11.94 7.68 -5.39
C PRO A 58 12.58 8.46 -4.22
N ASP A 59 11.99 9.59 -3.82
CA ASP A 59 12.44 10.41 -2.69
C ASP A 59 11.97 9.90 -1.32
N ALA A 60 11.37 8.70 -1.24
CA ALA A 60 10.97 8.11 0.03
C ALA A 60 12.19 7.69 0.85
N ILE A 61 12.23 8.12 2.12
CA ILE A 61 13.26 7.77 3.09
C ILE A 61 12.72 6.69 4.01
N TYR A 62 13.40 5.54 4.00
CA TYR A 62 13.07 4.37 4.79
C TYR A 62 13.91 4.35 6.06
N ALA A 63 13.29 4.07 7.21
CA ALA A 63 14.02 3.78 8.44
C ALA A 63 14.51 2.33 8.39
N MET A 64 15.83 2.11 8.50
CA MET A 64 16.35 0.77 8.76
C MET A 64 16.01 0.40 10.20
N LEU A 65 15.19 -0.64 10.44
CA LEU A 65 15.11 -1.33 11.73
C LEU A 65 14.50 -2.74 11.61
N GLU A 66 14.91 -3.61 12.53
CA GLU A 66 14.73 -5.05 12.54
C GLU A 66 13.27 -5.49 12.79
N GLY A 67 12.77 -6.39 11.94
CA GLY A 67 11.56 -7.20 12.19
C GLY A 67 10.24 -6.52 11.86
N VAL A 68 9.70 -6.79 10.67
CA VAL A 68 8.30 -6.46 10.33
C VAL A 68 7.36 -7.48 10.96
N ASP A 69 6.33 -6.99 11.68
CA ASP A 69 5.24 -7.82 12.18
C ASP A 69 4.26 -8.18 11.04
N ASN A 70 3.92 -9.46 10.92
CA ASN A 70 3.10 -9.98 9.81
C ASN A 70 1.64 -9.49 9.87
N SER A 71 1.24 -8.86 10.98
CA SER A 71 -0.09 -8.31 11.22
C SER A 71 -0.37 -7.07 10.36
N ASP A 72 0.61 -6.18 10.17
CA ASP A 72 0.46 -4.96 9.38
C ASP A 72 0.31 -5.26 7.87
N LEU A 73 0.99 -6.31 7.37
CA LEU A 73 0.81 -6.81 5.99
C LEU A 73 -0.61 -7.29 5.72
N LYS A 74 -1.23 -8.00 6.68
CA LYS A 74 -2.63 -8.43 6.57
C LYS A 74 -3.59 -7.24 6.54
N ALA A 75 -3.30 -6.19 7.31
CA ALA A 75 -4.08 -4.96 7.26
C ALA A 75 -4.01 -4.29 5.88
N LEU A 76 -2.81 -4.23 5.25
CA LEU A 76 -2.65 -3.70 3.89
C LEU A 76 -3.48 -4.48 2.88
N LEU A 77 -3.40 -5.80 2.98
CA LEU A 77 -4.12 -6.72 2.13
C LEU A 77 -5.65 -6.55 2.28
N LEU A 78 -6.12 -6.32 3.50
CA LEU A 78 -7.54 -6.13 3.78
C LEU A 78 -8.05 -4.79 3.23
N ILE A 79 -7.30 -3.69 3.40
CA ILE A 79 -7.68 -2.37 2.86
C ILE A 79 -7.65 -2.38 1.32
N ALA A 80 -6.63 -3.00 0.72
CA ALA A 80 -6.55 -3.15 -0.73
C ALA A 80 -7.76 -3.92 -1.30
N GLN A 81 -8.26 -4.94 -0.59
CA GLN A 81 -9.44 -5.71 -0.98
C GLN A 81 -10.75 -4.97 -0.75
N GLN A 82 -10.95 -4.34 0.41
CA GLN A 82 -12.19 -3.64 0.76
C GLN A 82 -12.49 -2.45 -0.18
N ALA A 83 -11.46 -1.73 -0.64
CA ALA A 83 -11.62 -0.66 -1.63
C ALA A 83 -12.10 -1.14 -3.03
N THR A 84 -12.29 -2.45 -3.22
CA THR A 84 -12.81 -3.06 -4.46
C THR A 84 -14.28 -3.45 -4.32
N ALA A 85 -14.80 -3.64 -3.10
CA ALA A 85 -16.19 -4.02 -2.85
C ALA A 85 -17.18 -2.85 -3.06
N SER A 86 -16.71 -1.59 -3.03
CA SER A 86 -17.58 -0.41 -3.26
C SER A 86 -17.84 -0.09 -4.73
N LYS A 87 -17.42 -0.95 -5.68
CA LYS A 87 -17.72 -0.79 -7.11
C LYS A 87 -18.47 -2.01 -7.65
N GLN A 88 -19.52 -2.42 -6.93
CA GLN A 88 -20.44 -3.44 -7.45
C GLN A 88 -21.85 -3.32 -6.87
N ILE A 89 -22.39 -2.10 -6.76
CA ILE A 89 -23.83 -1.88 -6.50
C ILE A 89 -24.25 -0.57 -7.18
N ASP A 90 -24.30 -0.54 -8.51
CA ASP A 90 -25.14 0.41 -9.28
C ASP A 90 -25.09 0.05 -10.77
N SER A 91 -25.72 -1.07 -11.11
CA SER A 91 -26.16 -1.39 -12.47
C SER A 91 -27.16 -2.55 -12.38
N HIS A 92 -28.39 -2.22 -12.01
CA HIS A 92 -29.59 -2.87 -12.53
C HIS A 92 -30.78 -1.93 -12.41
#